data_AF-A0AA39DQY0-F1
#
_entry.id   AF-A0AA39DQY0-F1
#
_cell.length_a   1.000
_cell.length_b   1.000
_cell.length_c   1.000
_cell.angle_alpha   90.00
_cell.angle_beta   90.00
_cell.angle_gamma   90.00
#
_symmetry.space_group_name_H-M   'P 1'
#
loop_
_entity.id
_entity.type
_entity.pdbx_description
1 polymer ?
#
loop_
_entity_poly.entity_id
_entity_poly.type
_entity_poly.pdbx_seq_one_letter_code
_entity_poly.pdbx_strand_id
1 'polypeptide(L)'
;MAMARIIRPLRRALISSSKSVTQKNPNPFNLQSPISILTTRSYISEMRKSAFEGNILRLLRSEIEYELEHFTPKEPVVEYDSFFVEERPGEQWIRLKKKFGEKEEIKIEVTMFDGSIPVEKSPDGIRIGQEVELHITLIVNISKGKGSDVLEFVCSAWPESVEIVNVLLHGKDGRPDQLYMGPKFKDLDDELQKSLYEFLETRGIDDDLAIFVHEYMKNKDKTEFIQWMGTVKSFIEQK
;
A
#
# COMPACT_ATOMS: atom_id res chain seq x y z
N MET A 1 -17.11 15.39 19.37
CA MET A 1 -16.83 16.03 18.06
C MET A 1 -15.61 15.33 17.47
N ALA A 2 -15.84 14.36 16.59
CA ALA A 2 -14.78 13.56 15.98
C ALA A 2 -14.26 14.29 14.72
N MET A 3 -12.95 14.52 14.65
CA MET A 3 -12.28 15.08 13.48
C MET A 3 -11.51 13.95 12.80
N ALA A 4 -12.17 13.22 11.90
CA ALA A 4 -11.46 12.36 10.96
C ALA A 4 -10.66 13.25 10.00
N ARG A 5 -9.32 13.19 10.06
CA ARG A 5 -8.45 13.89 9.12
C ARG A 5 -7.77 12.88 8.21
N ILE A 6 -8.25 12.86 6.98
CA ILE A 6 -7.69 12.13 5.84
C ILE A 6 -6.24 12.59 5.62
N ILE A 7 -5.32 11.64 5.62
CA ILE A 7 -3.89 11.85 5.38
C ILE A 7 -3.70 12.17 3.89
N ARG A 8 -3.19 13.37 3.59
CA ARG A 8 -2.77 13.75 2.23
C ARG A 8 -1.32 13.28 1.97
N PRO A 9 -0.99 12.78 0.77
CA PRO A 9 0.40 12.46 0.44
C PRO A 9 1.21 13.75 0.24
N LEU A 10 2.38 13.84 0.89
CA LEU A 10 3.30 14.97 0.77
C LEU A 10 4.04 14.93 -0.57
N ARG A 11 3.85 15.95 -1.41
CA ARG A 11 4.71 16.25 -2.55
C ARG A 11 6.07 16.77 -2.05
N ARG A 12 7.17 16.16 -2.53
CA ARG A 12 8.55 16.64 -2.35
C ARG A 12 8.73 18.05 -2.90
N ALA A 13 9.29 18.96 -2.09
CA ALA A 13 9.90 20.20 -2.56
C ALA A 13 11.41 20.13 -2.32
N LEU A 14 12.19 20.25 -3.40
CA LEU A 14 13.65 20.31 -3.37
C LEU A 14 14.10 21.74 -3.00
N ILE A 15 15.05 21.85 -2.07
CA ILE A 15 15.67 23.11 -1.62
C ILE A 15 16.88 23.41 -2.53
N SER A 16 17.05 24.66 -2.98
CA SER A 16 18.27 25.13 -3.65
C SER A 16 18.75 26.50 -3.14
N SER A 17 19.92 26.46 -2.50
CA SER A 17 21.02 27.43 -2.36
C SER A 17 20.77 28.95 -2.25
N SER A 18 21.18 29.53 -1.12
CA SER A 18 21.44 30.96 -0.93
C SER A 18 22.88 31.34 -1.30
N LYS A 19 23.07 32.51 -1.93
CA LYS A 19 24.37 33.09 -2.31
C LYS A 19 24.97 33.92 -1.18
N SER A 20 26.30 33.83 -1.03
CA SER A 20 27.16 34.60 -0.11
C SER A 20 27.52 35.98 -0.65
N VAL A 21 27.64 36.98 0.23
CA VAL A 21 28.25 38.31 -0.03
C VAL A 21 29.32 38.59 1.04
N THR A 22 30.47 39.11 0.61
CA THR A 22 31.68 39.35 1.41
C THR A 22 31.85 40.78 1.93
N GLN A 23 32.25 40.86 3.21
CA GLN A 23 33.20 41.76 3.91
C GLN A 23 33.12 43.30 3.85
N LYS A 24 33.20 43.94 5.03
CA LYS A 24 34.41 44.65 5.53
C LYS A 24 34.34 45.02 7.04
N ASN A 25 35.52 44.96 7.67
CA ASN A 25 35.95 45.20 9.07
C ASN A 25 35.96 46.72 9.47
N PRO A 26 36.20 47.17 10.73
CA PRO A 26 37.28 46.72 11.65
C PRO A 26 37.04 46.74 13.20
N ASN A 27 37.94 46.04 13.92
CA ASN A 27 38.20 46.01 15.40
C ASN A 27 38.91 47.31 15.90
N PRO A 28 39.25 47.54 17.21
CA PRO A 28 39.30 46.62 18.38
C PRO A 28 38.81 47.21 19.75
N PHE A 29 38.69 46.37 20.78
CA PHE A 29 39.26 46.50 22.16
C PHE A 29 38.53 45.64 23.21
N ASN A 30 39.33 45.11 24.14
CA ASN A 30 39.07 44.09 25.18
C ASN A 30 37.93 44.37 26.18
N LEU A 31 37.22 43.31 26.59
CA LEU A 31 37.13 42.91 28.00
C LEU A 31 36.68 41.43 28.12
N GLN A 32 37.50 40.61 28.77
CA GLN A 32 37.20 39.23 29.10
C GLN A 32 36.07 39.16 30.14
N SER A 33 35.02 38.40 29.81
CA SER A 33 34.25 37.64 30.79
C SER A 33 33.78 36.35 30.11
N PRO A 34 34.11 35.14 30.62
CA PRO A 34 33.53 33.92 30.09
C PRO A 34 32.16 33.76 30.73
N ILE A 35 31.16 34.48 30.24
CA ILE A 35 29.78 34.15 30.60
C ILE A 35 29.47 32.83 29.87
N SER A 36 29.15 31.82 30.64
CA SER A 36 28.74 30.48 30.24
C SER A 36 27.40 30.50 29.48
N ILE A 37 27.36 31.05 28.26
CA ILE A 37 26.12 31.18 27.46
C ILE A 37 25.97 30.10 26.39
N LEU A 38 27.02 29.31 26.14
CA LEU A 38 27.02 28.28 25.10
C LEU A 38 26.29 27.00 25.55
N THR A 39 26.39 26.63 26.82
CA THR A 39 25.74 25.43 27.39
C THR A 39 24.22 25.57 27.46
N THR A 40 23.69 26.74 27.85
CA THR A 40 22.25 26.98 28.01
C THR A 40 21.49 26.87 26.69
N ARG A 41 22.13 27.28 25.58
CA ARG A 41 21.52 27.21 24.25
C ARG A 41 21.40 25.78 23.73
N SER A 42 22.37 24.92 24.05
CA SER A 42 22.30 23.48 23.75
C SER A 42 21.22 22.78 24.58
N TYR A 43 21.17 23.06 25.88
CA TYR A 43 20.18 22.49 26.80
C TYR A 43 18.74 22.88 26.41
N ILE A 44 18.47 24.16 26.11
CA ILE A 44 17.15 24.59 25.65
C ILE A 44 16.76 23.93 24.32
N SER A 45 17.73 23.72 23.42
CA SER A 45 17.49 23.03 22.15
C SER A 45 17.18 21.54 22.37
N GLU A 46 17.92 20.87 23.25
CA GLU A 46 17.70 19.46 23.63
C GLU A 46 16.37 19.28 24.36
N MET A 47 16.01 20.17 25.28
CA MET A 47 14.71 20.15 25.95
C MET A 47 13.56 20.34 24.96
N ARG A 48 13.70 21.23 23.98
CA ARG A 48 12.69 21.41 22.92
C ARG A 48 12.57 20.18 22.03
N LYS A 49 13.70 19.57 21.65
CA LYS A 49 13.73 18.31 20.89
C LYS A 49 13.01 17.20 21.66
N SER A 50 13.36 17.02 22.93
CA SER A 50 12.75 16.02 23.80
C SER A 50 11.24 16.24 24.01
N ALA A 51 10.80 17.49 24.19
CA ALA A 51 9.37 17.81 24.31
C ALA A 51 8.61 17.50 23.00
N PHE A 52 9.22 17.77 21.84
CA PHE A 52 8.63 17.46 20.54
C PHE A 52 8.52 15.95 20.29
N GLU A 53 9.60 15.21 20.53
CA GLU A 53 9.61 13.74 20.43
C GLU A 53 8.62 13.11 21.42
N GLY A 54 8.57 13.61 22.66
CA GLY A 54 7.60 13.17 23.67
C GLY A 54 6.15 13.39 23.23
N ASN A 55 5.85 14.51 22.55
CA ASN A 55 4.52 14.74 21.99
C ASN A 55 4.19 13.76 20.86
N ILE A 56 5.13 13.47 19.95
CA ILE A 56 4.91 12.49 18.88
C ILE A 56 4.66 11.10 19.48
N LEU A 57 5.49 10.67 20.43
CA LEU A 57 5.34 9.37 21.09
C LEU A 57 3.99 9.23 21.80
N ARG A 58 3.51 10.30 22.44
CA ARG A 58 2.17 10.33 23.05
C ARG A 58 1.07 10.13 22.01
N LEU A 59 1.16 10.82 20.87
CA LEU A 59 0.18 10.71 19.79
C LEU A 59 0.20 9.31 19.17
N LEU A 60 1.39 8.76 18.87
CA LEU A 60 1.53 7.41 18.32
C LEU A 60 0.96 6.34 19.26
N ARG A 61 1.25 6.43 20.57
CA ARG A 61 0.68 5.49 21.56
C ARG A 61 -0.84 5.56 21.61
N SER A 62 -1.39 6.77 21.65
CA SER A 62 -2.84 6.99 21.67
C SER A 62 -3.53 6.42 20.44
N GLU A 63 -2.92 6.55 19.26
CA GLU A 63 -3.49 6.05 18.01
C GLU A 63 -3.40 4.52 17.93
N ILE A 64 -2.26 3.93 18.32
CA ILE A 64 -2.09 2.46 18.38
C ILE A 64 -3.11 1.84 19.33
N GLU A 65 -3.28 2.43 20.52
CA GLU A 65 -4.25 1.97 21.52
C GLU A 65 -5.68 2.07 20.98
N TYR A 66 -6.03 3.20 20.36
CA TYR A 66 -7.33 3.39 19.73
C TYR A 66 -7.61 2.31 18.67
N GLU A 67 -6.69 2.05 17.75
CA GLU A 67 -6.90 1.04 16.71
C GLU A 67 -7.02 -0.37 17.31
N LEU A 68 -6.21 -0.74 18.31
CA LEU A 68 -6.30 -2.06 18.95
C LEU A 68 -7.61 -2.29 19.73
N GLU A 69 -8.22 -1.22 20.25
CA GLU A 69 -9.52 -1.29 20.92
C GLU A 69 -10.69 -1.48 19.92
N HIS A 70 -10.53 -1.01 18.69
CA HIS A 70 -11.60 -0.98 17.67
C HIS A 70 -11.41 -1.98 16.53
N PHE A 71 -10.24 -2.60 16.45
CA PHE A 71 -9.89 -3.60 15.46
C PHE A 71 -9.13 -4.74 16.13
N THR A 72 -9.66 -5.95 15.97
CA THR A 72 -8.97 -7.18 16.37
C THR A 72 -8.36 -7.80 15.11
N PRO A 73 -7.02 -7.79 14.95
CA PRO A 73 -6.36 -8.46 13.85
C PRO A 73 -6.75 -9.93 13.80
N LYS A 74 -7.27 -10.37 12.66
CA LYS A 74 -7.54 -11.78 12.40
C LYS A 74 -6.25 -12.46 11.95
N GLU A 75 -6.11 -13.74 12.27
CA GLU A 75 -5.01 -14.53 11.72
C GLU A 75 -5.14 -14.59 10.19
N PRO A 76 -4.04 -14.43 9.45
CA PRO A 76 -4.06 -14.51 7.99
C PRO A 76 -4.53 -15.90 7.53
N VAL A 77 -5.47 -15.92 6.59
CA VAL A 77 -5.96 -17.18 5.99
C VAL A 77 -4.86 -17.79 5.13
N VAL A 78 -4.49 -19.05 5.38
CA VAL A 78 -3.39 -19.73 4.68
C VAL A 78 -3.84 -20.49 3.43
N GLU A 79 -5.13 -20.78 3.30
CA GLU A 79 -5.70 -21.52 2.18
C GLU A 79 -7.12 -21.01 1.84
N TYR A 80 -7.39 -20.81 0.56
CA TYR A 80 -8.70 -20.41 0.02
C TYR A 80 -8.93 -21.13 -1.31
N ASP A 81 -10.02 -21.89 -1.45
CA ASP A 81 -10.36 -22.63 -2.68
C ASP A 81 -9.16 -23.32 -3.39
N SER A 82 -8.38 -24.09 -2.63
CA SER A 82 -7.14 -24.77 -3.09
C SER A 82 -5.98 -23.84 -3.49
N PHE A 83 -6.12 -22.53 -3.32
CA PHE A 83 -5.01 -21.59 -3.35
C PHE A 83 -4.32 -21.56 -1.99
N PHE A 84 -3.02 -21.79 -1.99
CA PHE A 84 -2.16 -21.46 -0.86
C PHE A 84 -1.88 -19.95 -0.85
N VAL A 85 -2.09 -19.31 0.28
CA VAL A 85 -1.93 -17.86 0.46
C VAL A 85 -0.60 -17.59 1.17
N GLU A 86 0.29 -16.88 0.50
CA GLU A 86 1.55 -16.39 1.03
C GLU A 86 1.44 -14.89 1.33
N GLU A 87 1.51 -14.56 2.62
CA GLU A 87 1.53 -13.19 3.13
C GLU A 87 2.84 -12.92 3.87
N ARG A 88 3.32 -11.68 3.76
CA ARG A 88 4.54 -11.22 4.42
C ARG A 88 4.31 -9.84 5.04
N PRO A 89 4.65 -9.68 6.32
CA PRO A 89 4.62 -8.39 6.98
C PRO A 89 5.51 -7.37 6.27
N GLY A 90 4.99 -6.15 6.05
CA GLY A 90 5.65 -5.05 5.38
C GLY A 90 5.63 -5.08 3.85
N GLU A 91 5.15 -6.16 3.23
CA GLU A 91 4.85 -6.18 1.78
C GLU A 91 3.43 -5.62 1.53
N GLN A 92 3.24 -4.85 0.46
CA GLN A 92 1.95 -4.25 0.10
C GLN A 92 1.14 -5.13 -0.88
N TRP A 93 1.35 -6.44 -0.81
CA TRP A 93 0.63 -7.44 -1.60
C TRP A 93 0.63 -8.78 -0.88
N ILE A 94 -0.18 -9.72 -1.37
CA ILE A 94 -0.10 -11.15 -1.06
C ILE A 94 0.03 -11.97 -2.33
N ARG A 95 0.41 -13.24 -2.20
CA ARG A 95 0.49 -14.17 -3.32
C ARG A 95 -0.39 -15.38 -3.10
N LEU A 96 -1.25 -15.68 -4.06
CA LEU A 96 -2.01 -16.93 -4.08
C LEU A 96 -1.36 -17.89 -5.09
N LYS A 97 -1.24 -19.16 -4.72
CA LYS A 97 -0.65 -20.20 -5.57
C LYS A 97 -1.53 -21.43 -5.62
N LYS A 98 -1.82 -21.92 -6.81
CA LYS A 98 -2.61 -23.13 -7.05
C LYS A 98 -2.00 -23.91 -8.20
N LYS A 99 -2.01 -25.24 -8.09
CA LYS A 99 -1.79 -26.12 -9.24
C LYS A 99 -3.14 -26.49 -9.83
N PHE A 100 -3.29 -26.35 -11.14
CA PHE A 100 -4.50 -26.68 -11.85
C PHE A 100 -4.24 -27.82 -12.83
N GLY A 101 -4.86 -28.97 -12.57
CA GLY A 101 -4.51 -30.21 -13.25
C GLY A 101 -3.04 -30.61 -13.04
N GLU A 102 -2.47 -31.33 -14.02
CA GLU A 102 -1.11 -31.88 -13.89
C GLU A 102 0.01 -30.91 -14.29
N LYS A 103 -0.30 -29.93 -15.15
CA LYS A 103 0.72 -29.12 -15.85
C LYS A 103 0.61 -27.63 -15.60
N GLU A 104 -0.53 -27.13 -15.13
CA GLU A 104 -0.72 -25.69 -14.97
C GLU A 104 -0.40 -25.23 -13.54
N GLU A 105 0.39 -24.17 -13.43
CA GLU A 105 0.67 -23.46 -12.20
C GLU A 105 0.10 -22.05 -12.32
N ILE A 106 -0.75 -21.69 -11.35
CA ILE A 106 -1.40 -20.39 -11.24
C ILE A 106 -0.77 -19.63 -10.07
N LYS A 107 -0.36 -18.40 -10.34
CA LYS A 107 0.16 -17.46 -9.34
C LYS A 107 -0.60 -16.16 -9.46
N ILE A 108 -1.17 -15.67 -8.37
CA ILE A 108 -1.89 -14.41 -8.34
C ILE A 108 -1.13 -13.49 -7.38
N GLU A 109 -0.71 -12.33 -7.86
CA GLU A 109 -0.26 -11.23 -6.98
C GLU A 109 -1.44 -10.30 -6.76
N VAL A 110 -1.78 -10.05 -5.50
CA VAL A 110 -2.94 -9.26 -5.08
C VAL A 110 -2.41 -8.05 -4.33
N THR A 111 -2.61 -6.84 -4.86
CA THR A 111 -2.15 -5.61 -4.21
C THR A 111 -2.99 -5.27 -2.98
N MET A 112 -2.45 -4.45 -2.09
CA MET A 112 -3.29 -3.66 -1.18
C MET A 112 -4.16 -2.67 -1.98
N PHE A 113 -5.13 -2.04 -1.32
CA PHE A 113 -6.00 -1.05 -1.95
C PHE A 113 -5.19 0.05 -2.65
N ASP A 114 -5.35 0.18 -3.96
CA ASP A 114 -4.56 1.06 -4.83
C ASP A 114 -5.43 2.06 -5.62
N GLY A 115 -6.75 1.98 -5.46
CA GLY A 115 -7.71 2.92 -6.01
C GLY A 115 -8.99 2.99 -5.18
N SER A 116 -9.82 4.00 -5.45
CA SER A 116 -11.15 4.09 -4.84
C SER A 116 -12.09 4.94 -5.69
N ILE A 117 -13.37 4.60 -5.71
CA ILE A 117 -14.44 5.41 -6.30
C ILE A 117 -15.50 5.75 -5.25
N PRO A 118 -16.13 6.93 -5.30
CA PRO A 118 -17.24 7.25 -4.41
C PRO A 118 -18.48 6.44 -4.77
N VAL A 119 -19.17 5.89 -3.78
CA VAL A 119 -20.45 5.19 -4.00
C VAL A 119 -21.53 6.20 -4.36
N GLU A 120 -22.23 5.98 -5.47
CA GLU A 120 -23.36 6.82 -5.87
C GLU A 120 -24.53 6.64 -4.90
N LYS A 121 -25.20 7.74 -4.57
CA LYS A 121 -26.18 7.80 -3.48
C LYS A 121 -27.43 6.97 -3.79
N SER A 122 -27.89 6.17 -2.82
CA SER A 122 -29.32 5.80 -2.77
C SER A 122 -30.18 7.06 -2.57
N PRO A 123 -31.43 7.12 -3.10
CA PRO A 123 -32.30 8.31 -3.02
C PRO A 123 -32.60 8.84 -1.61
N ASP A 124 -32.44 8.03 -0.55
CA ASP A 124 -32.94 8.32 0.80
C ASP A 124 -31.98 9.09 1.73
N GLY A 125 -30.83 9.54 1.25
CA GLY A 125 -30.16 10.74 1.81
C GLY A 125 -29.68 10.73 3.28
N ILE A 126 -29.62 9.59 3.99
CA ILE A 126 -29.05 9.54 5.35
C ILE A 126 -27.54 9.31 5.27
N ARG A 127 -26.76 10.24 5.82
CA ARG A 127 -25.28 10.22 5.79
C ARG A 127 -24.71 9.55 7.04
N ILE A 128 -23.89 8.52 6.85
CA ILE A 128 -22.78 8.20 7.75
C ILE A 128 -21.54 8.01 6.86
N GLY A 129 -20.65 9.01 6.81
CA GLY A 129 -19.40 8.92 6.03
C GLY A 129 -19.52 9.18 4.53
N GLN A 130 -18.37 9.22 3.86
CA GLN A 130 -18.23 9.25 2.41
C GLN A 130 -17.84 7.84 2.01
N GLU A 131 -18.84 7.01 1.71
CA GLU A 131 -18.65 5.60 1.37
C GLU A 131 -17.92 5.51 0.03
N VAL A 132 -16.83 4.74 0.00
CA VAL A 132 -16.01 4.54 -1.17
C VAL A 132 -15.88 3.04 -1.42
N GLU A 133 -15.94 2.65 -2.68
CA GLU A 133 -15.52 1.33 -3.11
C GLU A 133 -14.03 1.37 -3.35
N LEU A 134 -13.32 0.43 -2.72
CA LEU A 134 -11.89 0.28 -2.86
C LEU A 134 -11.59 -0.62 -4.05
N HIS A 135 -10.47 -0.38 -4.70
CA HIS A 135 -9.97 -1.16 -5.83
C HIS A 135 -8.71 -1.92 -5.42
N ILE A 136 -8.59 -3.16 -5.91
CA ILE A 136 -7.40 -3.99 -5.81
C ILE A 136 -6.98 -4.38 -7.24
N THR A 137 -5.68 -4.34 -7.54
CA THR A 137 -5.14 -4.92 -8.75
C THR A 137 -4.78 -6.39 -8.51
N LEU A 138 -5.26 -7.28 -9.40
CA LEU A 138 -4.86 -8.69 -9.44
C LEU A 138 -3.98 -8.93 -10.68
N ILE A 139 -2.81 -9.53 -10.48
CA ILE A 139 -1.95 -10.00 -11.57
C ILE A 139 -1.96 -11.52 -11.55
N VAL A 140 -2.70 -12.12 -12.49
CA VAL A 140 -2.89 -13.56 -12.59
C VAL A 140 -1.95 -14.12 -13.63
N ASN A 141 -0.98 -14.91 -13.20
CA ASN A 141 0.02 -15.56 -14.02
C ASN A 141 -0.25 -17.06 -14.13
N ILE A 142 -0.46 -17.53 -15.36
CA ILE A 142 -0.72 -18.94 -15.66
C ILE A 142 0.40 -19.49 -16.54
N SER A 143 1.06 -20.55 -16.08
CA SER A 143 2.15 -21.22 -16.79
C SER A 143 1.89 -22.72 -16.90
N LYS A 144 2.37 -23.38 -17.97
CA LYS A 144 2.13 -24.80 -18.27
C LYS A 144 3.35 -25.69 -18.05
N GLY A 145 4.20 -25.32 -17.09
CA GLY A 145 5.40 -26.06 -16.71
C GLY A 145 6.69 -25.23 -16.79
N LYS A 146 7.82 -25.88 -16.50
CA LYS A 146 9.12 -25.20 -16.45
C LYS A 146 9.55 -24.77 -17.85
N GLY A 147 9.68 -23.45 -18.04
CA GLY A 147 10.19 -22.84 -19.27
C GLY A 147 9.12 -22.58 -20.33
N SER A 148 7.83 -22.77 -20.02
CA SER A 148 6.75 -22.29 -20.89
C SER A 148 6.62 -20.77 -20.83
N ASP A 149 5.96 -20.21 -21.83
CA ASP A 149 5.42 -18.86 -21.75
C ASP A 149 4.43 -18.75 -20.58
N VAL A 150 4.24 -17.52 -20.14
CA VAL A 150 3.31 -17.12 -19.09
C VAL A 150 2.20 -16.31 -19.74
N LEU A 151 0.97 -16.75 -19.51
CA LEU A 151 -0.22 -15.98 -19.82
C LEU A 151 -0.58 -15.16 -18.59
N GLU A 152 -0.43 -13.85 -18.69
CA GLU A 152 -0.70 -12.89 -17.62
C GLU A 152 -2.05 -12.19 -17.89
N PHE A 153 -2.91 -12.17 -16.88
CA PHE A 153 -4.09 -11.32 -16.86
C PHE A 153 -3.87 -10.23 -15.83
N VAL A 154 -4.15 -8.99 -16.21
CA VAL A 154 -4.27 -7.88 -15.28
C VAL A 154 -5.75 -7.65 -15.07
N CYS A 155 -6.20 -7.80 -13.82
CA CYS A 155 -7.59 -7.65 -13.45
C CYS A 155 -7.77 -6.54 -12.40
N SER A 156 -8.92 -5.89 -12.47
CA SER A 156 -9.42 -4.96 -11.47
C SER A 156 -10.42 -5.68 -10.58
N ALA A 157 -10.13 -5.78 -9.29
CA ALA A 157 -11.04 -6.37 -8.30
C ALA A 157 -11.73 -5.27 -7.49
N TRP A 158 -13.03 -5.14 -7.70
CA TRP A 158 -13.95 -4.37 -6.88
C TRP A 158 -14.55 -5.29 -5.78
N PRO A 159 -15.25 -4.75 -4.77
CA PRO A 159 -15.67 -5.54 -3.60
C PRO A 159 -16.42 -6.83 -3.91
N GLU A 160 -17.15 -6.88 -5.03
CA GLU A 160 -17.98 -8.02 -5.43
C GLU A 160 -17.78 -8.40 -6.91
N SER A 161 -16.71 -7.91 -7.57
CA SER A 161 -16.49 -8.25 -8.97
C SER A 161 -15.03 -8.23 -9.40
N VAL A 162 -14.69 -9.09 -10.37
CA VAL A 162 -13.40 -9.07 -11.08
C VAL A 162 -13.60 -8.69 -12.55
N GLU A 163 -12.88 -7.66 -12.99
CA GLU A 163 -12.88 -7.23 -14.39
C GLU A 163 -11.50 -7.47 -15.03
N ILE A 164 -11.46 -8.12 -16.20
CA ILE A 164 -10.22 -8.26 -16.97
C ILE A 164 -9.92 -6.92 -17.65
N VAL A 165 -8.75 -6.36 -17.37
CA VAL A 165 -8.26 -5.11 -17.97
C VAL A 165 -7.38 -5.40 -19.17
N ASN A 166 -6.47 -6.38 -19.03
CA ASN A 166 -5.52 -6.72 -20.07
C ASN A 166 -5.11 -8.19 -20.03
N VAL A 167 -4.68 -8.71 -21.19
CA VAL A 167 -4.17 -10.07 -21.36
C VAL A 167 -2.85 -10.00 -22.11
N LEU A 168 -1.79 -10.52 -21.49
CA LEU A 168 -0.43 -10.49 -22.02
C LEU A 168 0.13 -11.91 -22.12
N LEU A 169 0.94 -12.15 -23.14
CA LEU A 169 1.71 -13.37 -23.27
C LEU A 169 3.19 -13.01 -23.31
N HIS A 170 3.97 -13.60 -22.42
CA HIS A 170 5.41 -13.37 -22.40
C HIS A 170 6.21 -14.61 -22.04
N GLY A 171 7.42 -14.68 -22.59
CA GLY A 171 8.39 -15.70 -22.19
C GLY A 171 8.83 -15.49 -20.74
N LYS A 172 9.31 -16.56 -20.10
CA LYS A 172 9.81 -16.53 -18.72
C LYS A 172 10.96 -15.54 -18.49
N ASP A 173 11.76 -15.28 -19.53
CA ASP A 173 12.91 -14.36 -19.51
C ASP A 173 12.64 -13.05 -20.28
N GLY A 174 11.36 -12.80 -20.62
CA GLY A 174 10.95 -11.63 -21.40
C GLY A 174 11.32 -10.33 -20.70
N ARG A 175 11.98 -9.41 -21.43
CA ARG A 175 12.22 -8.06 -20.93
C ARG A 175 10.91 -7.26 -21.04
N PRO A 176 10.40 -6.65 -19.96
CA PRO A 176 9.10 -5.97 -19.94
C PRO A 176 8.96 -4.88 -21.01
N ASP A 177 10.06 -4.24 -21.38
CA ASP A 177 10.13 -3.09 -22.29
C ASP A 177 9.97 -3.46 -23.78
N GLN A 178 9.96 -4.75 -24.13
CA GLN A 178 9.89 -5.22 -25.51
C GLN A 178 8.68 -6.12 -25.80
N LEU A 179 7.82 -6.35 -24.80
CA LEU A 179 6.67 -7.22 -24.94
C LEU A 179 5.50 -6.46 -25.55
N TYR A 180 4.79 -7.14 -26.46
CA TYR A 180 3.52 -6.62 -26.95
C TYR A 180 2.50 -6.71 -25.81
N MET A 181 1.97 -5.54 -25.41
CA MET A 181 1.08 -5.42 -24.26
C MET A 181 -0.33 -5.96 -24.51
N GLY A 182 -0.64 -6.40 -25.72
CA GLY A 182 -2.01 -6.73 -26.12
C GLY A 182 -2.84 -5.48 -26.48
N PRO A 183 -3.99 -5.66 -27.16
CA PRO A 183 -5.01 -4.62 -27.27
C PRO A 183 -5.69 -4.42 -25.91
N LYS A 184 -6.49 -3.35 -25.76
CA LYS A 184 -7.36 -3.24 -24.57
C LYS A 184 -8.36 -4.39 -24.60
N PHE A 185 -8.62 -5.00 -23.44
CA PHE A 185 -9.55 -6.13 -23.36
C PHE A 185 -10.94 -5.81 -23.96
N LYS A 186 -11.44 -4.59 -23.71
CA LYS A 186 -12.73 -4.10 -24.24
C LYS A 186 -12.79 -3.96 -25.76
N ASP A 187 -11.64 -3.97 -26.44
CA ASP A 187 -11.56 -3.88 -27.91
C ASP A 187 -11.55 -5.29 -28.56
N LEU A 188 -11.56 -6.37 -27.77
CA LEU A 188 -11.66 -7.75 -28.25
C LEU A 188 -13.09 -8.10 -28.66
N ASP A 189 -13.24 -9.15 -29.46
CA ASP A 189 -14.54 -9.73 -29.79
C ASP A 189 -15.29 -10.21 -28.53
N ASP A 190 -16.62 -10.00 -28.48
CA ASP A 190 -17.44 -10.28 -27.29
C ASP A 190 -17.43 -11.77 -26.91
N GLU A 191 -17.42 -12.69 -27.89
CA GLU A 191 -17.37 -14.14 -27.63
C GLU A 191 -16.00 -14.54 -27.04
N LEU A 192 -14.93 -13.89 -27.51
CA LEU A 192 -13.59 -14.06 -26.96
C LEU A 192 -13.50 -13.50 -25.53
N GLN A 193 -14.04 -12.32 -25.27
CA GLN A 193 -14.07 -11.74 -23.92
C GLN A 193 -14.77 -12.68 -22.94
N LYS A 194 -15.96 -13.17 -23.31
CA LYS A 194 -16.72 -14.13 -22.49
C LYS A 194 -15.93 -15.40 -22.22
N SER A 195 -15.30 -15.98 -23.25
CA SER A 195 -14.51 -17.20 -23.12
C SER A 195 -13.29 -17.02 -22.20
N LEU A 196 -12.70 -15.83 -22.15
CA LEU A 196 -11.57 -15.51 -21.26
C LEU A 196 -12.02 -15.36 -19.80
N TYR A 197 -13.21 -14.82 -19.54
CA TYR A 197 -13.80 -14.86 -18.20
C TYR A 197 -14.09 -16.31 -17.75
N GLU A 198 -14.78 -17.10 -18.58
CA GLU A 198 -15.06 -18.52 -18.27
C GLU A 198 -13.76 -19.33 -18.02
N PHE A 199 -12.68 -18.98 -18.73
CA PHE A 199 -11.35 -19.57 -18.54
C PHE A 199 -10.75 -19.26 -17.14
N LEU A 200 -10.92 -18.04 -16.63
CA LEU A 200 -10.47 -17.64 -15.30
C LEU A 200 -11.37 -18.23 -14.20
N GLU A 201 -12.69 -18.17 -14.38
CA GLU A 201 -13.67 -18.72 -13.43
C GLU A 201 -13.46 -20.22 -13.19
N THR A 202 -13.22 -21.00 -14.26
CA THR A 202 -12.93 -22.44 -14.16
C THR A 202 -11.70 -22.75 -13.27
N ARG A 203 -10.83 -21.76 -13.04
CA ARG A 203 -9.63 -21.86 -12.21
C ARG A 203 -9.83 -21.32 -10.79
N GLY A 204 -10.99 -20.79 -10.46
CA GLY A 204 -11.32 -20.13 -9.20
C GLY A 204 -10.85 -18.66 -9.15
N ILE A 205 -10.78 -17.99 -10.30
CA ILE A 205 -10.61 -16.53 -10.38
C ILE A 205 -11.95 -15.95 -10.84
N ASP A 206 -12.80 -15.65 -9.87
CA ASP A 206 -14.18 -15.22 -10.02
C ASP A 206 -14.54 -14.12 -9.00
N ASP A 207 -15.81 -13.75 -8.92
CA ASP A 207 -16.30 -12.72 -8.02
C ASP A 207 -16.19 -13.12 -6.54
N ASP A 208 -16.25 -14.42 -6.22
CA ASP A 208 -16.03 -14.92 -4.86
C ASP A 208 -14.58 -14.71 -4.42
N LEU A 209 -13.61 -14.87 -5.34
CA LEU A 209 -12.22 -14.51 -5.10
C LEU A 209 -12.10 -13.00 -4.79
N ALA A 210 -12.84 -12.13 -5.48
CA ALA A 210 -12.85 -10.69 -5.21
C ALA A 210 -13.26 -10.40 -3.76
N ILE A 211 -14.37 -10.99 -3.31
CA ILE A 211 -14.89 -10.83 -1.95
C ILE A 211 -13.83 -11.28 -0.93
N PHE A 212 -13.21 -12.44 -1.17
CA PHE A 212 -12.15 -12.97 -0.31
C PHE A 212 -10.95 -12.02 -0.21
N VAL A 213 -10.40 -11.58 -1.35
CA VAL A 213 -9.20 -10.72 -1.32
C VAL A 213 -9.50 -9.35 -0.72
N HIS A 214 -10.72 -8.83 -0.88
CA HIS A 214 -11.16 -7.60 -0.23
C HIS A 214 -11.23 -7.74 1.29
N GLU A 215 -11.80 -8.82 1.82
CA GLU A 215 -11.78 -9.07 3.27
C GLU A 215 -10.35 -9.25 3.78
N TYR A 216 -9.53 -10.00 3.05
CA TYR A 216 -8.15 -10.23 3.39
C TYR A 216 -7.35 -8.92 3.45
N MET A 217 -7.48 -8.06 2.44
CA MET A 217 -6.79 -6.77 2.39
C MET A 217 -7.26 -5.81 3.47
N LYS A 218 -8.54 -5.83 3.87
CA LYS A 218 -9.01 -5.05 5.04
C LYS A 218 -8.26 -5.44 6.31
N ASN A 219 -8.08 -6.75 6.53
CA ASN A 219 -7.35 -7.24 7.70
C ASN A 219 -5.85 -6.88 7.62
N LYS A 220 -5.22 -7.10 6.46
CA LYS A 220 -3.80 -6.79 6.25
C LYS A 220 -3.54 -5.29 6.39
N ASP A 221 -4.34 -4.43 5.78
CA ASP A 221 -4.17 -2.97 5.83
C ASP A 221 -4.13 -2.43 7.25
N LYS A 222 -5.10 -2.84 8.07
CA LYS A 222 -5.15 -2.44 9.47
C LYS A 222 -4.00 -3.03 10.30
N THR A 223 -3.64 -4.29 10.07
CA THR A 223 -2.52 -4.93 10.78
C THR A 223 -1.19 -4.25 10.45
N GLU A 224 -0.93 -3.96 9.18
CA GLU A 224 0.26 -3.25 8.71
C GLU A 224 0.31 -1.82 9.23
N PHE A 225 -0.83 -1.12 9.28
CA PHE A 225 -0.89 0.22 9.85
C PHE A 225 -0.45 0.24 11.33
N ILE A 226 -0.99 -0.68 12.13
CA ILE A 226 -0.63 -0.80 13.55
C ILE A 226 0.85 -1.16 13.71
N GLN A 227 1.35 -2.11 12.92
CA GLN A 227 2.76 -2.52 12.93
C GLN A 227 3.69 -1.36 12.51
N TRP A 228 3.31 -0.59 11.50
CA TRP A 228 4.05 0.58 11.04
C TRP A 228 4.10 1.66 12.13
N MET A 229 2.96 1.99 12.75
CA MET A 229 2.89 2.94 13.86
C MET A 229 3.80 2.51 15.02
N GLY A 230 3.81 1.21 15.35
CA GLY A 230 4.71 0.62 16.34
C GLY A 230 6.18 0.78 15.97
N THR A 231 6.53 0.52 14.70
CA THR A 231 7.89 0.66 14.17
C THR A 231 8.37 2.12 14.22
N VAL A 232 7.52 3.07 13.82
CA VAL A 232 7.83 4.52 13.87
C VAL A 232 8.03 4.97 15.32
N LYS A 233 7.16 4.52 16.24
CA LYS A 233 7.30 4.77 17.67
C LYS A 233 8.65 4.26 18.19
N SER A 234 9.00 3.00 17.90
CA SER A 234 10.28 2.41 18.33
C SER A 234 11.48 3.14 17.74
N PHE A 235 11.41 3.60 16.49
CA PHE A 235 12.47 4.40 15.87
C PHE A 235 12.69 5.73 16.59
N ILE A 236 11.62 6.43 17.00
CA ILE A 236 11.72 7.71 17.73
C ILE A 236 12.18 7.51 19.18
N GLU A 237 11.89 6.36 19.78
CA GLU A 237 12.37 6.02 21.14
C GLU A 237 13.87 5.70 21.18
N GLN A 238 14.50 5.36 20.04
CA GLN A 238 15.94 5.14 19.95
C GLN A 238 16.71 6.46 20.16
N LYS A 239 17.72 6.43 21.02
CA LYS A 239 18.57 7.57 21.35
C LYS A 239 19.89 7.55 20.58
#